data_AF-A0AAU9ZIU3-F1
#
_entry.id   AF-A0AAU9ZIU3-F1
#
_cell.length_a   1.000
_cell.length_b   1.000
_cell.length_c   1.000
_cell.angle_alpha   90.00
_cell.angle_beta   90.00
_cell.angle_gamma   90.00
#
_symmetry.space_group_name_H-M   'P 1'
#
loop_
_entity.id
_entity.type
_entity.pdbx_description
1 polymer ?
#
loop_
_entity_poly.entity_id
_entity_poly.type
_entity_poly.pdbx_seq_one_letter_code
_entity_poly.pdbx_strand_id
1 'polypeptide(L)'
;MAWPRVRLVVTADDFGYCPRRDKGIVEAFLAGTVTSVSLLVNGTAAESAAELARRHSIPTGLHANLTEGRPVGPARHHASSLLSPEGFFLGKMGFREALTAGDVALPQVREELEAQLSRFRELLGRSPTHVDGHQHVHVLPGTRIEEPRLGGGFFPGLVGGRC
;
A
#
# COMPACT_ATOMS: atom_id res chain seq x y z
N MET A 1 -17.02 30.26 -23.22
CA MET A 1 -17.25 29.31 -22.12
C MET A 1 -15.93 28.59 -21.84
N ALA A 2 -15.32 28.82 -20.68
CA ALA A 2 -14.12 28.10 -20.27
C ALA A 2 -14.56 26.78 -19.61
N TRP A 3 -14.01 25.67 -20.07
CA TRP A 3 -14.25 24.37 -19.43
C TRP A 3 -13.57 24.35 -18.07
N PRO A 4 -14.16 23.71 -17.05
CA PRO A 4 -13.51 23.57 -15.75
C PRO A 4 -12.17 22.84 -15.93
N ARG A 5 -11.12 23.35 -15.28
CA ARG A 5 -9.80 22.71 -15.31
C ARG A 5 -9.88 21.42 -14.52
N VAL A 6 -9.65 20.29 -15.19
CA VAL A 6 -9.56 18.97 -14.56
C VAL A 6 -8.12 18.75 -14.10
N ARG A 7 -7.95 18.36 -12.83
CA ARG A 7 -6.68 17.81 -12.33
C ARG A 7 -6.73 16.29 -12.48
N LEU A 8 -5.94 15.75 -13.39
CA LEU A 8 -5.75 14.31 -13.55
C LEU A 8 -4.47 13.89 -12.83
N VAL A 9 -4.57 12.87 -11.98
CA VAL A 9 -3.42 12.17 -11.38
C VAL A 9 -3.38 10.78 -11.98
N VAL A 10 -2.30 10.47 -12.68
CA VAL A 10 -2.00 9.13 -13.19
C VAL A 10 -0.98 8.51 -12.24
N THR A 11 -1.40 7.50 -11.48
CA THR A 11 -0.55 6.76 -10.56
C THR A 11 -0.14 5.43 -11.19
N ALA A 12 1.15 5.11 -11.14
CA ALA A 12 1.64 3.78 -11.49
C ALA A 12 1.82 2.91 -10.23
N ASP A 13 1.13 1.79 -10.21
CA ASP A 13 1.16 0.83 -9.11
C ASP A 13 2.42 -0.04 -9.14
N ASP A 14 2.65 -0.72 -8.03
CA ASP A 14 3.71 -1.72 -7.83
C ASP A 14 5.15 -1.22 -8.08
N PHE A 15 5.41 0.06 -7.83
CA PHE A 15 6.78 0.55 -7.76
C PHE A 15 7.51 -0.14 -6.59
N GLY A 16 8.74 -0.60 -6.79
CA GLY A 16 9.48 -1.43 -5.83
C GLY A 16 9.27 -2.94 -5.98
N TYR A 17 8.44 -3.40 -6.93
CA TYR A 17 8.25 -4.83 -7.18
C TYR A 17 9.53 -5.48 -7.72
N CYS A 18 10.08 -4.93 -8.81
CA CYS A 18 11.32 -5.39 -9.42
C CYS A 18 11.99 -4.28 -10.26
N PRO A 19 13.32 -4.32 -10.46
CA PRO A 19 14.05 -3.23 -11.12
C PRO A 19 13.57 -2.95 -12.55
N ARG A 20 13.13 -3.99 -13.28
CA ARG A 20 12.63 -3.85 -14.66
C ARG A 20 11.32 -3.06 -14.70
N ARG A 21 10.41 -3.30 -13.75
CA ARG A 21 9.15 -2.56 -13.65
C ARG A 21 9.41 -1.11 -13.25
N ASP A 22 10.27 -0.91 -12.26
CA ASP A 22 10.62 0.40 -11.74
C ASP A 22 11.24 1.29 -12.81
N LYS A 23 12.13 0.73 -13.65
CA LYS A 23 12.68 1.42 -14.80
C LYS A 23 11.60 1.93 -15.75
N GLY A 24 10.65 1.08 -16.13
CA GLY A 24 9.54 1.47 -17.02
C GLY A 24 8.63 2.53 -16.40
N ILE A 25 8.36 2.44 -15.09
CA ILE A 25 7.59 3.45 -14.35
C ILE A 25 8.32 4.80 -14.35
N VAL A 26 9.63 4.81 -14.10
CA VAL A 26 10.45 6.03 -14.13
C VAL A 26 10.47 6.64 -15.54
N GLU A 27 10.64 5.81 -16.57
CA GLU A 27 10.57 6.28 -17.97
C GLU A 27 9.22 6.95 -18.28
N ALA A 28 8.11 6.34 -17.86
CA ALA A 28 6.77 6.90 -18.04
C ALA A 28 6.52 8.19 -17.24
N PHE A 29 7.13 8.31 -16.06
CA PHE A 29 7.10 9.53 -15.25
C PHE A 29 7.90 10.67 -15.90
N LEU A 30 9.12 10.38 -16.36
CA LEU A 30 9.97 11.35 -17.05
C LEU A 30 9.37 11.80 -18.38
N ALA A 31 8.59 10.95 -19.04
CA ALA A 31 7.81 11.31 -20.22
C ALA A 31 6.52 12.10 -19.91
N GLY A 32 6.18 12.31 -18.64
CA GLY A 32 5.02 13.10 -18.19
C GLY A 32 3.67 12.41 -18.28
N THR A 33 3.62 11.11 -18.62
CA THR A 33 2.36 10.33 -18.67
C THR A 33 1.94 9.89 -17.27
N VAL A 34 2.90 9.39 -16.49
CA VAL A 34 2.71 9.06 -15.07
C VAL A 34 3.03 10.31 -14.25
N THR A 35 2.19 10.61 -13.27
CA THR A 35 2.34 11.80 -12.40
C THR A 35 2.65 11.45 -10.95
N SER A 36 2.46 10.19 -10.56
CA SER A 36 2.64 9.68 -9.20
C SER A 36 2.90 8.17 -9.24
N VAL A 37 3.41 7.59 -8.15
CA VAL A 37 3.64 6.14 -8.02
C VAL A 37 3.20 5.63 -6.65
N SER A 38 2.85 4.35 -6.57
CA SER A 38 2.56 3.66 -5.31
C SER A 38 3.65 2.63 -5.02
N LEU A 39 4.36 2.81 -3.90
CA LEU A 39 5.51 2.00 -3.52
C LEU A 39 5.10 0.77 -2.69
N LEU A 40 5.47 -0.42 -3.16
CA LEU A 40 5.48 -1.66 -2.40
C LEU A 40 6.73 -1.71 -1.51
N VAL A 41 6.58 -1.36 -0.25
CA VAL A 41 7.70 -1.29 0.71
C VAL A 41 8.26 -2.66 1.10
N ASN A 42 7.50 -3.73 0.89
CA ASN A 42 7.95 -5.12 1.06
C ASN A 42 8.43 -5.75 -0.26
N GLY A 43 8.42 -5.00 -1.36
CA GLY A 43 8.90 -5.46 -2.66
C GLY A 43 10.43 -5.62 -2.68
N THR A 44 10.91 -6.58 -3.49
CA THR A 44 12.35 -6.90 -3.55
C THR A 44 13.22 -5.75 -4.06
N ALA A 45 12.63 -4.78 -4.77
CA ALA A 45 13.31 -3.61 -5.30
C ALA A 45 12.97 -2.32 -4.53
N ALA A 46 12.26 -2.39 -3.40
CA ALA A 46 11.74 -1.24 -2.66
C ALA A 46 12.81 -0.17 -2.35
N GLU A 47 14.01 -0.59 -1.96
CA GLU A 47 15.13 0.32 -1.64
C GLU A 47 15.60 1.09 -2.89
N SER A 48 15.86 0.37 -3.98
CA SER A 48 16.26 0.97 -5.25
C SER A 48 15.15 1.84 -5.87
N ALA A 49 13.88 1.45 -5.70
CA ALA A 49 12.74 2.25 -6.11
C ALA A 49 12.64 3.54 -5.30
N ALA A 50 12.82 3.47 -3.98
CA ALA A 50 12.87 4.64 -3.11
C ALA A 50 13.98 5.61 -3.52
N GLU A 51 15.17 5.11 -3.87
CA GLU A 51 16.25 5.93 -4.43
C GLU A 51 15.85 6.63 -5.73
N LEU A 52 15.20 5.92 -6.65
CA LEU A 52 14.70 6.49 -7.90
C LEU A 52 13.63 7.56 -7.66
N ALA A 53 12.69 7.33 -6.73
CA ALA A 53 11.68 8.30 -6.35
C ALA A 53 12.31 9.58 -5.81
N ARG A 54 13.31 9.49 -4.92
CA ARG A 54 14.04 10.65 -4.40
C ARG A 54 14.81 11.37 -5.50
N ARG A 55 15.56 10.62 -6.33
CA ARG A 55 16.37 11.17 -7.43
C ARG A 55 15.54 11.99 -8.41
N HIS A 56 14.36 11.51 -8.76
CA HIS A 56 13.49 12.16 -9.75
C HIS A 56 12.37 12.99 -9.12
N SER A 57 12.36 13.16 -7.79
CA SER A 57 11.33 13.90 -7.05
C SER A 57 9.90 13.43 -7.38
N ILE A 58 9.72 12.12 -7.55
CA ILE A 58 8.43 11.51 -7.91
C ILE A 58 7.46 11.64 -6.72
N PRO A 59 6.22 12.10 -6.90
CA PRO A 59 5.18 11.94 -5.88
C PRO A 59 4.95 10.46 -5.59
N THR A 60 5.05 10.05 -4.34
CA THR A 60 5.06 8.64 -3.95
C THR A 60 4.00 8.39 -2.88
N GLY A 61 3.12 7.43 -3.11
CA GLY A 61 2.18 6.88 -2.14
C GLY A 61 2.65 5.53 -1.61
N LEU A 62 2.01 5.05 -0.54
CA LEU A 62 2.22 3.71 -0.02
C LEU A 62 1.24 2.76 -0.71
N HIS A 63 1.77 1.73 -1.38
CA HIS A 63 0.98 0.61 -1.90
C HIS A 63 0.86 -0.46 -0.82
N ALA A 64 -0.16 -0.37 0.03
CA ALA A 64 -0.33 -1.29 1.14
C ALA A 64 -0.53 -2.73 0.65
N ASN A 65 0.19 -3.69 1.22
CA ASN A 65 0.20 -5.07 0.72
C ASN A 65 -0.09 -6.07 1.84
N LEU A 66 -1.09 -6.93 1.67
CA LEU A 66 -1.43 -8.00 2.62
C LEU A 66 -1.49 -9.37 1.95
N THR A 67 -1.02 -9.45 0.70
CA THR A 67 -1.32 -10.57 -0.19
C THR A 67 -0.10 -11.15 -0.89
N GLU A 68 1.00 -10.40 -1.05
CA GLU A 68 2.17 -10.90 -1.80
C GLU A 68 3.50 -10.66 -1.09
N GLY A 69 4.38 -11.66 -1.14
CA GLY A 69 5.71 -11.57 -0.53
C GLY A 69 5.70 -11.81 0.98
N ARG A 70 6.76 -11.37 1.65
CA ARG A 70 6.91 -11.46 3.10
C ARG A 70 6.40 -10.17 3.77
N PRO A 71 5.89 -10.24 5.00
CA PRO A 71 5.48 -9.04 5.74
C PRO A 71 6.69 -8.17 6.10
N VAL A 72 6.45 -6.89 6.36
CA VAL A 72 7.45 -5.97 6.93
C VAL A 72 7.48 -6.08 8.45
N GLY A 73 6.30 -6.22 9.06
CA GLY A 73 6.09 -6.20 10.50
C GLY A 73 6.52 -7.47 11.21
N PRO A 74 6.39 -7.49 12.55
CA PRO A 74 6.85 -8.58 13.40
C PRO A 74 5.96 -9.81 13.34
N ALA A 75 5.16 -10.02 12.28
CA ALA A 75 4.37 -11.22 12.09
C ALA A 75 5.31 -12.42 11.93
N ARG A 76 5.78 -12.94 13.07
CA ARG A 76 6.72 -14.06 13.14
C ARG A 76 5.98 -15.34 12.78
N HIS A 77 6.67 -16.18 12.03
CA HIS A 77 6.19 -17.48 11.58
C HIS A 77 5.61 -18.30 12.74
N HIS A 78 4.58 -19.09 12.42
CA HIS A 78 3.81 -20.04 13.26
C HIS A 78 2.53 -19.56 13.96
N ALA A 79 2.22 -18.26 14.08
CA ALA A 79 0.96 -17.79 14.69
C ALA A 79 0.27 -16.61 13.98
N SER A 80 0.69 -16.29 12.75
CA SER A 80 0.06 -15.21 11.99
C SER A 80 -1.11 -15.73 11.16
N SER A 81 -2.26 -15.06 11.30
CA SER A 81 -3.44 -15.22 10.45
C SER A 81 -3.27 -14.66 9.02
N LEU A 82 -2.16 -13.96 8.76
CA LEU A 82 -1.87 -13.34 7.47
C LEU A 82 -0.95 -14.19 6.59
N LEU A 83 -0.30 -15.22 7.17
CA LEU A 83 0.83 -15.90 6.56
C LEU A 83 0.57 -17.40 6.38
N SER A 84 1.12 -17.90 5.29
CA SER A 84 1.38 -19.32 5.07
C SER A 84 2.40 -19.88 6.06
N PRO A 85 2.48 -21.23 6.23
CA PRO A 85 3.53 -21.87 7.02
C PRO A 85 4.96 -21.49 6.59
N GLU A 86 5.17 -21.20 5.31
CA GLU A 86 6.45 -20.78 4.71
C GLU A 86 6.79 -19.31 4.99
N GLY A 87 5.83 -18.57 5.56
CA GLY A 87 6.03 -17.21 6.01
C GLY A 87 5.80 -16.12 4.99
N PHE A 88 5.12 -16.46 3.90
CA PHE A 88 4.63 -15.51 2.91
C PHE A 88 3.16 -15.18 3.18
N PHE A 89 2.69 -14.02 2.73
CA PHE A 89 1.25 -13.74 2.72
C PHE A 89 0.45 -14.85 2.01
N LEU A 90 -0.81 -15.02 2.40
CA LEU A 90 -1.71 -16.06 1.90
C LEU A 90 -2.08 -15.94 0.40
N GLY A 91 -1.56 -14.95 -0.33
CA GLY A 91 -2.02 -14.66 -1.68
C GLY A 91 -3.34 -13.90 -1.69
N LYS A 92 -3.71 -13.39 -2.86
CA LYS A 92 -4.98 -12.67 -3.08
C LYS A 92 -6.19 -13.46 -2.59
N MET A 93 -6.28 -14.72 -3.03
CA MET A 93 -7.45 -15.56 -2.78
C MET A 93 -7.44 -16.07 -1.35
N GLY A 94 -6.31 -16.58 -0.86
CA GLY A 94 -6.20 -17.07 0.52
C GLY A 94 -6.49 -15.98 1.56
N PHE A 95 -6.01 -14.75 1.34
CA PHE A 95 -6.35 -13.64 2.24
C PHE A 95 -7.86 -13.32 2.22
N ARG A 96 -8.50 -13.30 1.05
CA ARG A 96 -9.95 -13.04 0.93
C ARG A 96 -10.79 -14.14 1.56
N GLU A 97 -10.40 -15.39 1.37
CA GLU A 97 -11.06 -16.56 1.98
C GLU A 97 -10.96 -16.50 3.50
N ALA A 98 -9.75 -16.32 4.04
CA ALA A 98 -9.51 -16.17 5.48
C ALA A 98 -10.29 -14.98 6.07
N LEU A 99 -10.33 -13.84 5.37
CA LEU A 99 -11.09 -12.67 5.81
C LEU A 99 -12.60 -12.95 5.83
N THR A 100 -13.12 -13.66 4.83
CA THR A 100 -14.54 -14.03 4.74
C THR A 100 -14.93 -15.05 5.81
N ALA A 101 -14.02 -15.96 6.15
CA ALA A 101 -14.19 -16.93 7.23
C ALA A 101 -14.07 -16.33 8.64
N GLY A 102 -13.55 -15.10 8.77
CA GLY A 102 -13.29 -14.47 10.06
C GLY A 102 -11.98 -14.92 10.72
N ASP A 103 -11.10 -15.60 9.97
CA ASP A 103 -9.84 -16.15 10.45
C ASP A 103 -8.71 -15.10 10.50
N VAL A 104 -8.93 -13.93 9.89
CA VAL A 104 -7.97 -12.82 9.90
C VAL A 104 -8.06 -12.03 11.21
N ALA A 105 -6.98 -12.03 11.97
CA ALA A 105 -6.85 -11.19 13.16
C ALA A 105 -6.58 -9.74 12.74
N LEU A 106 -7.60 -8.88 12.82
CA LEU A 106 -7.49 -7.45 12.49
C LEU A 106 -6.36 -6.69 13.24
N PRO A 107 -6.00 -7.02 14.49
CA PRO A 107 -4.81 -6.44 15.11
C PRO A 107 -3.52 -6.70 14.33
N GLN A 108 -3.34 -7.90 13.76
CA GLN A 108 -2.17 -8.23 12.93
C GLN A 108 -2.17 -7.44 11.62
N VAL A 109 -3.34 -7.21 11.03
CA VAL A 109 -3.47 -6.33 9.86
C VAL A 109 -3.01 -4.92 10.19
N ARG A 110 -3.45 -4.36 11.32
CA ARG A 110 -3.02 -3.03 11.77
C ARG A 110 -1.51 -2.97 11.99
N GLU A 111 -0.95 -3.94 12.72
CA GLU A 111 0.48 -4.02 13.00
C GLU A 111 1.32 -4.06 11.70
N GLU A 112 0.89 -4.85 10.71
CA GLU A 112 1.57 -4.93 9.42
C GLU A 112 1.48 -3.61 8.64
N LEU A 113 0.31 -2.98 8.61
CA LEU A 113 0.12 -1.70 7.93
C LEU A 113 0.93 -0.57 8.58
N GLU A 114 1.01 -0.55 9.91
CA GLU A 114 1.86 0.39 10.66
C GLU A 114 3.35 0.15 10.40
N ALA A 115 3.77 -1.11 10.29
CA ALA A 115 5.14 -1.47 9.92
C ALA A 115 5.47 -1.03 8.49
N GLN A 116 4.56 -1.23 7.54
CA GLN A 116 4.72 -0.77 6.15
C GLN A 116 4.81 0.76 6.07
N LEU A 117 3.97 1.48 6.82
CA LEU A 117 4.01 2.93 6.88
C LEU A 117 5.30 3.45 7.52
N SER A 118 5.80 2.78 8.56
CA SER A 118 7.09 3.09 9.18
C SER A 118 8.24 2.87 8.21
N ARG A 119 8.25 1.72 7.52
CA ARG A 119 9.24 1.41 6.49
C ARG A 119 9.20 2.40 5.32
N PHE A 120 8.02 2.83 4.91
CA PHE A 120 7.89 3.89 3.90
C PHE A 120 8.62 5.16 4.33
N ARG A 121 8.40 5.61 5.57
CA ARG A 121 9.01 6.83 6.13
C ARG A 121 10.52 6.69 6.24
N GLU A 122 11.04 5.52 6.64
CA GLU A 122 12.47 5.23 6.63
C GLU A 122 13.07 5.35 5.23
N LEU A 123 12.41 4.77 4.23
CA LEU A 123 12.88 4.76 2.86
C LEU A 123 12.83 6.16 2.22
N LEU A 124 11.76 6.92 2.43
CA LEU A 124 11.50 8.18 1.69
C LEU A 124 11.83 9.43 2.50
N GLY A 125 12.02 9.32 3.81
CA GLY A 125 12.24 10.46 4.72
C GLY A 125 11.00 11.35 4.90
N ARG A 126 9.82 10.90 4.46
CA ARG A 126 8.54 11.65 4.50
C ARG A 126 7.35 10.70 4.57
N SER A 127 6.18 11.24 4.93
CA SER A 127 4.89 10.52 4.81
C SER A 127 4.47 10.34 3.34
N PRO A 128 3.69 9.28 3.02
CA PRO A 128 3.20 9.06 1.67
C PRO A 128 2.21 10.16 1.26
N THR A 129 2.14 10.42 -0.05
CA THR A 129 1.19 11.41 -0.62
C THR A 129 -0.24 10.89 -0.70
N HIS A 130 -0.40 9.57 -0.72
CA HIS A 130 -1.65 8.84 -0.73
C HIS A 130 -1.40 7.39 -0.28
N VAL A 131 -2.46 6.68 0.05
CA VAL A 131 -2.42 5.25 0.37
C VAL A 131 -3.46 4.55 -0.49
N ASP A 132 -3.03 3.54 -1.22
CA ASP A 132 -3.88 2.57 -1.90
C ASP A 132 -3.44 1.16 -1.47
N GLY A 133 -3.81 0.12 -2.22
CA GLY A 133 -3.46 -1.23 -1.79
C GLY A 133 -3.34 -2.21 -2.94
N HIS A 134 -2.29 -3.00 -2.89
CA HIS A 134 -1.97 -4.07 -3.82
C HIS A 134 -3.15 -5.03 -3.94
N GLN A 135 -3.52 -5.37 -5.16
CA GLN A 135 -4.67 -6.25 -5.46
C GLN A 135 -6.00 -5.77 -4.83
N HIS A 136 -6.12 -4.45 -4.61
CA HIS A 136 -7.25 -3.77 -3.98
C HIS A 136 -7.55 -4.21 -2.54
N VAL A 137 -6.56 -4.64 -1.76
CA VAL A 137 -6.81 -5.05 -0.36
C VAL A 137 -7.46 -3.95 0.48
N HIS A 138 -7.20 -2.68 0.18
CA HIS A 138 -7.71 -1.50 0.91
C HIS A 138 -9.23 -1.29 0.83
N VAL A 139 -9.93 -1.95 -0.10
CA VAL A 139 -11.41 -1.86 -0.18
C VAL A 139 -12.10 -2.87 0.74
N LEU A 140 -11.34 -3.82 1.31
CA LEU A 140 -11.87 -4.85 2.18
C LEU A 140 -12.15 -4.29 3.60
N PRO A 141 -13.12 -4.87 4.34
CA PRO A 141 -13.38 -4.44 5.72
C PRO A 141 -12.15 -4.67 6.61
N GLY A 142 -11.79 -3.68 7.43
CA GLY A 142 -10.74 -3.81 8.44
C GLY A 142 -9.29 -3.76 7.92
N THR A 143 -9.07 -3.49 6.63
CA THR A 143 -7.75 -3.44 5.99
C THR A 143 -7.28 -2.03 5.62
N ARG A 144 -8.00 -1.00 6.07
CA ARG A 144 -7.64 0.40 5.82
C ARG A 144 -6.59 0.86 6.81
N ILE A 145 -5.60 1.61 6.32
CA ILE A 145 -4.70 2.36 7.18
C ILE A 145 -5.52 3.50 7.80
N GLU A 146 -5.74 3.43 9.10
CA GLU A 146 -6.21 4.59 9.85
C GLU A 146 -5.00 5.48 10.12
N GLU A 147 -4.87 6.61 9.42
CA GLU A 147 -3.89 7.61 9.84
C GLU A 147 -4.22 8.04 11.28
N PRO A 148 -3.24 8.10 12.19
CA PRO A 148 -3.47 8.68 13.50
C PRO A 148 -3.95 10.10 13.27
N ARG A 149 -5.19 10.39 13.64
CA ARG A 149 -5.79 11.72 13.52
C ARG A 149 -4.85 12.73 14.18
N LEU A 150 -4.18 13.55 13.37
CA LEU A 150 -3.57 14.79 13.86
C LEU A 150 -4.73 15.73 14.20
N GLY A 151 -5.24 15.63 15.43
CA GLY A 151 -6.31 16.48 15.95
C GLY A 151 -7.66 15.77 16.11
N GLY A 152 -8.22 15.87 17.31
CA GLY A 152 -9.45 15.20 17.73
C GLY A 152 -10.67 15.51 16.86
N GLY A 153 -11.49 14.48 16.66
CA GLY A 153 -12.76 14.57 15.94
C GLY A 153 -13.25 13.19 15.55
N PHE A 154 -14.14 12.62 16.36
CA PHE A 154 -14.93 11.44 16.01
C PHE A 154 -15.98 11.88 14.99
N PHE A 155 -15.92 11.37 13.75
CA PHE A 155 -17.07 11.42 12.84
C PHE A 155 -17.74 10.05 12.88
N PRO A 156 -18.91 9.91 13.54
CA PRO A 156 -19.79 8.79 13.29
C PRO A 156 -20.59 9.09 12.01
N GLY A 157 -20.58 8.16 11.08
CA GLY A 157 -21.73 7.96 10.21
C GLY A 157 -21.48 7.94 8.70
N LEU A 158 -22.26 7.04 8.09
CA LEU A 158 -22.68 6.94 6.68
C LEU A 158 -21.70 6.15 5.77
N VAL A 159 -22.06 5.00 5.20
CA VAL A 159 -23.37 4.38 4.96
C VAL A 159 -23.22 2.85 4.93
N GLY A 160 -23.95 2.16 5.81
CA GLY A 160 -24.40 0.80 5.53
C GLY A 160 -25.59 0.90 4.59
N GLY A 161 -25.41 0.44 3.34
CA GLY A 161 -26.49 0.21 2.39
C GLY A 161 -26.59 -1.30 2.16
N ARG A 162 -27.66 -1.90 2.65
CA ARG A 162 -28.11 -3.23 2.21
C ARG A 162 -28.90 -3.02 0.91
N CYS A 163 -28.39 -3.63 -0.16
CA CYS A 163 -28.93 -3.98 -1.48
C CYS A 163 -27.87 -3.65 -2.53
#